data_AF-A0A9D2VFK9-F1
#
_entry.id   AF-A0A9D2VFK9-F1
#
_cell.length_a   1.000
_cell.length_b   1.000
_cell.length_c   1.000
_cell.angle_alpha   90.00
_cell.angle_beta   90.00
_cell.angle_gamma   90.00
#
_symmetry.space_group_name_H-M   'P 1'
#
loop_
_entity.id
_entity.type
_entity.pdbx_description
1 polymer ?
#
loop_
_entity_poly.entity_id
_entity_poly.type
_entity_poly.pdbx_seq_one_letter_code
_entity_poly.pdbx_strand_id
1 'polypeptide(L)'
;MSQPVLTESELHLAVEKLRSEHSNTLDLYKAVAALLFFQYDSTPTTNRMYQLVRKGSMSAPAEALRLFWQELRDRSQVRMEEADIPLGLKQTAGALFAQMWEDALQYAKQITEQNNQAIYTQLALVQQESQQLAEQLQSTTHAYEHALLQFDALTQELAQKDEKIQAQQAVSRELEKQKEALRAEKKGLENELERTAQLHKDQLQLSEQRAADMEKYARLEIERVRQESQKNLRQEQHRLQQQHTLHQRLQDEYAALQSTYLSVQHKYQFENAQRTEDLKRITQLEQKNHDLHQLLQHLERELRRAHQSGERRTAPSRLARQRKATRSH
;
A
#
# COMPACT_ATOMS: atom_id res chain seq x y z
N MET A 1 -99.88 -61.85 -59.01
CA MET A 1 -101.15 -62.34 -58.41
C MET A 1 -101.09 -62.02 -56.93
N SER A 2 -101.46 -60.79 -56.57
CA SER A 2 -101.36 -60.28 -55.21
C SER A 2 -102.42 -60.96 -54.35
N GLN A 3 -101.98 -61.78 -53.39
CA GLN A 3 -102.87 -62.32 -52.36
C GLN A 3 -103.46 -61.13 -51.57
N PRO A 4 -104.78 -61.10 -51.33
CA PRO A 4 -105.37 -60.06 -50.51
C PRO A 4 -104.78 -60.17 -49.10
N VAL A 5 -104.20 -59.08 -48.60
CA VAL A 5 -103.84 -58.94 -47.19
C VAL A 5 -105.14 -58.99 -46.42
N LEU A 6 -105.55 -60.19 -46.03
CA LEU A 6 -106.77 -60.41 -45.27
C LEU A 6 -106.63 -59.65 -43.96
N THR A 7 -107.53 -58.71 -43.77
CA THR A 7 -107.52 -57.78 -42.64
C THR A 7 -107.87 -58.50 -41.34
N GLU A 8 -107.37 -58.01 -40.21
CA GLU A 8 -107.69 -58.54 -38.86
C GLU A 8 -109.22 -58.69 -38.64
N SER A 9 -110.02 -57.81 -39.26
CA SER A 9 -111.48 -57.86 -39.23
C SER A 9 -112.06 -59.09 -39.94
N GLU A 10 -111.46 -59.51 -41.07
CA GLU A 10 -111.88 -60.70 -41.82
C GLU A 10 -111.50 -61.98 -41.07
N LEU A 11 -110.36 -61.98 -40.38
CA LEU A 11 -109.96 -63.06 -39.49
C LEU A 11 -110.98 -63.28 -38.37
N HIS A 12 -111.44 -62.19 -37.73
CA HIS A 12 -112.48 -62.28 -36.69
C HIS A 12 -113.81 -62.83 -37.23
N LEU A 13 -114.26 -62.37 -38.40
CA LEU A 13 -115.46 -62.88 -39.07
C LEU A 13 -115.34 -64.37 -39.42
N ALA A 14 -114.17 -64.81 -39.91
CA ALA A 14 -113.92 -66.20 -40.23
C ALA A 14 -113.93 -67.09 -38.97
N VAL A 15 -113.34 -66.59 -37.87
CA VAL A 15 -113.37 -67.28 -36.57
C VAL A 15 -114.80 -67.35 -36.01
N GLU A 16 -115.62 -66.31 -36.18
CA GLU A 16 -117.03 -66.34 -35.78
C GLU A 16 -117.85 -67.38 -36.57
N LYS A 17 -117.61 -67.51 -37.89
CA LYS A 17 -118.21 -68.57 -38.70
C LYS A 17 -117.81 -69.97 -38.19
N LEU A 18 -116.51 -70.21 -38.00
CA LEU A 18 -116.00 -71.47 -37.44
C LEU A 18 -116.62 -71.78 -36.06
N ARG A 19 -116.91 -70.75 -35.26
CA ARG A 19 -117.56 -70.90 -33.95
C ARG A 19 -118.99 -71.42 -34.04
N SER A 20 -119.68 -71.18 -35.15
CA SER A 20 -121.04 -71.72 -35.40
C SER A 20 -121.01 -73.15 -35.93
N GLU A 21 -119.93 -73.54 -36.62
CA GLU A 21 -119.78 -74.84 -37.27
C GLU A 21 -119.23 -75.92 -36.34
N HIS A 22 -118.38 -75.54 -35.37
CA HIS A 22 -117.76 -76.48 -34.44
C HIS A 22 -118.38 -76.39 -33.04
N SER A 23 -119.06 -77.45 -32.61
CA SER A 23 -119.60 -77.58 -31.25
C SER A 23 -118.53 -77.96 -30.21
N ASN A 24 -117.47 -78.68 -30.63
CA ASN A 24 -116.34 -79.05 -29.78
C ASN A 24 -115.28 -77.94 -29.74
N THR A 25 -114.83 -77.59 -28.53
CA THR A 25 -113.83 -76.54 -28.31
C THR A 25 -112.45 -76.93 -28.85
N LEU A 26 -112.07 -78.21 -28.77
CA LEU A 26 -110.76 -78.68 -29.26
C LEU A 26 -110.69 -78.65 -30.80
N ASP A 27 -111.76 -79.08 -31.47
CA ASP A 27 -111.86 -79.06 -32.93
C ASP A 27 -111.92 -77.63 -33.47
N LEU A 28 -112.62 -76.73 -32.77
CA LEU A 28 -112.61 -75.29 -33.07
C LEU A 28 -111.18 -74.72 -33.01
N TYR A 29 -110.41 -75.05 -31.98
CA TYR A 29 -109.02 -74.60 -31.88
C TYR A 29 -108.13 -75.21 -32.99
N LYS A 30 -108.30 -76.48 -33.36
CA LYS A 30 -107.57 -77.09 -34.48
C LYS A 30 -107.90 -76.41 -35.82
N ALA A 31 -109.18 -76.11 -36.06
CA ALA A 31 -109.62 -75.41 -37.28
C ALA A 31 -109.07 -73.98 -37.35
N VAL A 32 -109.04 -73.26 -36.22
CA VAL A 32 -108.43 -71.93 -36.14
C VAL A 32 -106.91 -72.01 -36.34
N ALA A 33 -106.22 -73.03 -35.81
CA ALA A 33 -104.80 -73.24 -36.06
C ALA A 33 -104.51 -73.49 -37.55
N ALA A 34 -105.33 -74.30 -38.22
CA ALA A 34 -105.24 -74.56 -39.64
C ALA A 34 -105.51 -73.30 -40.48
N LEU A 35 -106.51 -72.51 -40.10
CA LEU A 35 -106.84 -71.24 -40.78
C LEU A 35 -105.67 -70.24 -40.66
N LEU A 36 -105.13 -70.06 -39.46
CA LEU A 36 -103.98 -69.18 -39.22
C LEU A 36 -102.77 -69.61 -40.05
N PHE A 37 -102.49 -70.92 -40.10
CA PHE A 37 -101.31 -71.47 -40.75
C PHE A 37 -101.42 -71.51 -42.28
N PHE A 38 -102.56 -71.93 -42.85
CA PHE A 38 -102.70 -72.15 -44.29
C PHE A 38 -103.28 -70.97 -45.07
N GLN A 39 -104.11 -70.13 -44.45
CA GLN A 39 -104.79 -69.03 -45.15
C GLN A 39 -104.20 -67.66 -44.82
N TYR A 40 -103.64 -67.50 -43.62
CA TYR A 40 -103.10 -66.23 -43.13
C TYR A 40 -101.57 -66.22 -42.98
N ASP A 41 -100.89 -67.30 -43.37
CA ASP A 41 -99.43 -67.49 -43.26
C ASP A 41 -98.84 -67.12 -41.88
N SER A 42 -99.66 -67.24 -40.83
CA SER A 42 -99.32 -66.85 -39.47
C SER A 42 -99.13 -68.10 -38.61
N THR A 43 -98.10 -68.10 -37.77
CA THR A 43 -97.84 -69.25 -36.89
C THR A 43 -98.91 -69.32 -35.80
N PRO A 44 -99.72 -70.39 -35.72
CA PRO A 44 -100.72 -70.51 -34.69
C PRO A 44 -100.03 -70.65 -33.32
N THR A 45 -100.25 -69.67 -32.45
CA THR A 45 -99.76 -69.70 -31.07
C THR A 45 -100.91 -69.85 -30.10
N THR A 46 -100.66 -70.49 -28.95
CA THR A 46 -101.67 -70.73 -27.90
C THR A 46 -102.38 -69.43 -27.48
N ASN A 47 -101.61 -68.35 -27.25
CA ASN A 47 -102.16 -67.06 -26.85
C ASN A 47 -103.02 -66.42 -27.95
N ARG A 48 -102.57 -66.49 -29.20
CA ARG A 48 -103.30 -65.91 -30.33
C ARG A 48 -104.62 -66.63 -30.58
N MET A 49 -104.59 -67.95 -30.56
CA MET A 49 -105.78 -68.78 -30.68
C MET A 49 -106.77 -68.51 -29.54
N TYR A 50 -106.28 -68.41 -28.30
CA TYR A 50 -107.12 -68.09 -27.14
C TYR A 50 -107.78 -66.71 -27.27
N GLN A 51 -107.05 -65.68 -27.71
CA GLN A 51 -107.59 -64.33 -27.90
C GLN A 51 -108.70 -64.26 -28.95
N LEU A 52 -108.63 -65.11 -29.98
CA LEU A 52 -109.61 -65.19 -31.08
C LEU A 52 -110.86 -65.97 -30.68
N VAL A 53 -110.72 -67.12 -30.01
CA VAL A 53 -111.85 -68.03 -29.73
C VAL A 53 -112.52 -67.74 -28.38
N ARG A 54 -111.75 -67.30 -27.37
CA ARG A 54 -112.19 -66.97 -26.00
C ARG A 54 -113.17 -68.00 -25.39
N LYS A 55 -112.89 -69.31 -25.56
CA LYS A 55 -113.67 -70.43 -24.99
C LYS A 55 -112.77 -71.53 -24.44
N GLY A 56 -113.25 -72.27 -23.44
CA GLY A 56 -112.56 -73.44 -22.88
C GLY A 56 -111.56 -73.13 -21.78
N SER A 57 -110.86 -74.15 -21.30
CA SER A 57 -109.79 -74.03 -20.31
C SER A 57 -108.52 -73.44 -20.93
N MET A 58 -107.64 -72.88 -20.09
CA MET A 58 -106.34 -72.36 -20.53
C MET A 58 -105.45 -73.39 -21.24
N SER A 59 -105.64 -74.69 -20.98
CA SER A 59 -104.84 -75.77 -21.59
C SER A 59 -105.32 -76.23 -22.96
N ALA A 60 -106.57 -75.95 -23.33
CA ALA A 60 -107.20 -76.44 -24.56
C ALA A 60 -106.51 -75.97 -25.86
N PRO A 61 -106.05 -74.71 -26.00
CA PRO A 61 -105.39 -74.28 -27.24
C PRO A 61 -104.00 -74.91 -27.43
N ALA A 62 -103.30 -75.24 -26.34
CA ALA A 62 -101.98 -75.89 -26.40
C ALA A 62 -102.10 -77.35 -26.85
N GLU A 63 -103.12 -78.07 -26.35
CA GLU A 63 -103.40 -79.45 -26.75
C GLU A 63 -103.84 -79.54 -28.21
N ALA A 64 -104.74 -78.66 -28.65
CA ALA A 64 -105.18 -78.57 -30.04
C ALA A 64 -104.02 -78.25 -31.00
N LEU A 65 -103.14 -77.32 -30.62
CA LEU A 65 -101.95 -76.97 -31.40
C LEU A 65 -100.98 -78.14 -31.54
N ARG A 66 -100.75 -78.90 -30.46
CA ARG A 66 -99.90 -80.10 -30.49
C ARG A 66 -100.45 -81.15 -31.45
N LEU A 67 -101.75 -81.45 -31.37
CA LEU A 67 -102.40 -82.42 -32.24
C LEU A 67 -102.41 -81.97 -33.71
N PHE A 68 -102.62 -80.67 -33.97
CA PHE A 68 -102.53 -80.10 -35.31
C PHE A 68 -101.13 -80.32 -35.92
N TRP A 69 -100.06 -79.98 -35.20
CA TRP A 69 -98.69 -80.17 -35.71
C TRP A 69 -98.31 -81.64 -35.89
N GLN A 70 -98.84 -82.52 -35.04
CA GLN A 70 -98.66 -83.96 -35.19
C GLN A 70 -99.33 -84.46 -36.47
N GLU A 71 -100.60 -84.14 -36.68
CA GLU A 71 -101.33 -84.52 -37.91
C GLU A 71 -100.71 -83.91 -39.18
N LEU A 72 -100.20 -82.68 -39.09
CA LEU A 72 -99.52 -82.03 -40.21
C LEU A 72 -98.21 -82.74 -40.54
N ARG A 73 -97.40 -83.05 -39.53
CA ARG A 73 -96.11 -83.74 -39.70
C ARG A 73 -96.30 -85.16 -40.24
N ASP A 74 -97.31 -85.87 -39.76
CA ASP A 74 -97.63 -87.22 -40.21
C ASP A 74 -98.08 -87.23 -41.68
N ARG A 75 -98.78 -86.17 -42.15
CA ARG A 75 -99.14 -86.01 -43.57
C ARG A 75 -98.01 -85.48 -44.45
N SER A 76 -97.08 -84.69 -43.89
CA SER A 76 -96.02 -84.03 -44.65
C SER A 76 -94.70 -84.81 -44.69
N GLN A 77 -94.58 -85.93 -43.99
CA GLN A 77 -93.43 -86.82 -44.11
C GLN A 77 -93.43 -87.52 -45.48
N VAL A 78 -92.91 -86.83 -46.50
CA VAL A 78 -92.28 -87.49 -47.63
C VAL A 78 -91.08 -88.24 -47.07
N ARG A 79 -91.16 -89.57 -47.03
CA ARG A 79 -90.02 -90.44 -46.71
C ARG A 79 -88.88 -90.13 -47.69
N MET A 80 -87.93 -89.32 -47.27
CA MET A 80 -86.61 -89.31 -47.85
C MET A 80 -85.89 -90.55 -47.31
N GLU A 81 -86.24 -91.72 -47.86
CA GLU A 81 -85.32 -92.85 -47.81
C GLU A 81 -84.07 -92.42 -48.59
N GLU A 82 -82.92 -92.70 -47.98
CA GLU A 82 -81.58 -92.37 -48.41
C GLU A 82 -81.47 -92.36 -49.95
N ALA A 83 -81.16 -91.19 -50.54
CA ALA A 83 -80.90 -91.15 -51.98
C ALA A 83 -79.79 -92.18 -52.27
N ASP A 84 -80.13 -93.22 -53.04
CA ASP A 84 -79.30 -94.39 -53.30
C ASP A 84 -78.16 -94.01 -54.26
N ILE A 85 -77.25 -93.16 -53.77
CA ILE A 85 -76.10 -92.67 -54.50
C ILE A 85 -75.11 -93.83 -54.62
N PRO A 86 -74.73 -94.24 -55.85
CA PRO A 86 -73.83 -95.37 -56.07
C PRO A 86 -72.53 -95.24 -55.28
N LEU A 87 -72.10 -96.34 -54.65
CA LEU A 87 -70.89 -96.38 -53.80
C LEU A 87 -69.65 -95.83 -54.51
N GLY A 88 -69.53 -96.10 -55.82
CA GLY A 88 -68.45 -95.55 -56.66
C GLY A 88 -68.41 -94.03 -56.66
N LEU A 89 -69.57 -93.37 -56.79
CA LEU A 89 -69.65 -91.90 -56.78
C LEU A 89 -69.35 -91.31 -55.40
N LYS A 90 -69.80 -91.97 -54.32
CA LYS A 90 -69.46 -91.57 -52.94
C LYS A 90 -67.95 -91.64 -52.69
N GLN A 91 -67.28 -92.70 -53.17
CA GLN A 91 -65.82 -92.85 -53.04
C GLN A 91 -65.06 -91.81 -53.86
N THR A 92 -65.46 -91.57 -55.12
CA THR A 92 -64.80 -90.56 -55.96
C THR A 92 -64.98 -89.16 -55.38
N ALA A 93 -66.17 -88.81 -54.92
CA ALA A 93 -66.42 -87.53 -54.27
C ALA A 93 -65.61 -87.39 -52.97
N GLY A 94 -65.57 -88.42 -52.13
CA GLY A 94 -64.78 -88.43 -50.90
C GLY A 94 -63.27 -88.29 -51.15
N ALA A 95 -62.74 -88.97 -52.17
CA ALA A 95 -61.35 -88.82 -52.57
C ALA A 95 -61.04 -87.41 -53.08
N LEU A 96 -61.95 -86.82 -53.86
CA LEU A 96 -61.79 -85.46 -54.39
C LEU A 96 -61.85 -84.41 -53.27
N PHE A 97 -62.74 -84.57 -52.29
CA PHE A 97 -62.77 -83.71 -51.10
C PHE A 97 -61.53 -83.87 -50.21
N ALA A 98 -61.04 -85.10 -50.02
CA ALA A 98 -59.80 -85.35 -49.28
C ALA A 98 -58.61 -84.66 -49.97
N GLN A 99 -58.51 -84.78 -51.30
CA GLN A 99 -57.48 -84.10 -52.08
C GLN A 99 -57.60 -82.57 -51.98
N MET A 100 -58.81 -82.01 -52.14
CA MET A 100 -59.02 -80.57 -51.99
C MET A 100 -58.66 -80.07 -50.58
N TRP A 101 -58.93 -80.86 -49.54
CA TRP A 101 -58.56 -80.53 -48.17
C TRP A 101 -57.04 -80.56 -47.96
N GLU A 102 -56.35 -81.58 -48.48
CA GLU A 102 -54.89 -81.70 -48.46
C GLU A 102 -54.24 -80.50 -49.17
N ASP A 103 -54.72 -80.18 -50.37
CA ASP A 103 -54.23 -79.05 -51.17
C ASP A 103 -54.48 -77.70 -50.47
N ALA A 104 -55.68 -77.51 -49.88
CA ALA A 104 -56.00 -76.32 -49.10
C ALA A 104 -55.13 -76.19 -47.85
N LEU A 105 -54.83 -77.30 -47.16
CA LEU A 105 -53.96 -77.32 -45.99
C LEU A 105 -52.51 -77.00 -46.39
N GLN A 106 -52.01 -77.55 -47.49
CA GLN A 106 -50.69 -77.22 -48.00
C GLN A 106 -50.59 -75.75 -48.40
N TYR A 107 -51.60 -75.21 -49.08
CA TYR A 107 -51.64 -73.80 -49.44
C TYR A 107 -51.69 -72.89 -48.20
N ALA A 108 -52.49 -73.23 -47.19
CA ALA A 108 -52.54 -72.50 -45.92
C ALA A 108 -51.20 -72.53 -45.18
N LYS A 109 -50.51 -73.68 -45.16
CA LYS A 109 -49.15 -73.80 -44.59
C LYS A 109 -48.16 -72.90 -45.35
N GLN A 110 -48.16 -72.92 -46.67
CA GLN A 110 -47.27 -72.09 -47.49
C GLN A 110 -47.49 -70.59 -47.24
N ILE A 111 -48.74 -70.12 -47.20
CA ILE A 111 -49.05 -68.72 -46.87
C ILE A 111 -48.57 -68.38 -45.45
N THR A 112 -48.79 -69.27 -44.49
CA THR A 112 -48.36 -69.05 -43.10
C THR A 112 -46.83 -68.97 -43.00
N GLU A 113 -46.12 -69.85 -43.70
CA GLU A 113 -44.65 -69.84 -43.80
C GLU A 113 -44.14 -68.52 -44.40
N GLN A 114 -44.73 -68.07 -45.52
CA GLN A 114 -44.39 -66.81 -46.19
C GLN A 114 -44.63 -65.60 -45.27
N ASN A 115 -45.79 -65.56 -44.59
CA ASN A 115 -46.11 -64.50 -43.64
C ASN A 115 -45.15 -64.52 -42.43
N ASN A 116 -44.82 -65.70 -41.90
CA ASN A 116 -43.88 -65.85 -40.80
C ASN A 116 -42.48 -65.39 -41.20
N GLN A 117 -42.00 -65.71 -42.40
CA GLN A 117 -40.71 -65.22 -42.91
C GLN A 117 -40.64 -63.69 -42.97
N ALA A 118 -41.73 -63.03 -43.40
CA ALA A 118 -41.82 -61.57 -43.38
C ALA A 118 -41.78 -61.00 -41.94
N ILE A 119 -42.44 -61.67 -40.99
CA ILE A 119 -42.41 -61.26 -39.58
C ILE A 119 -41.02 -61.46 -38.98
N TYR A 120 -40.35 -62.59 -39.25
CA TYR A 120 -39.01 -62.87 -38.73
C TYR A 120 -37.96 -61.90 -39.26
N THR A 121 -38.05 -61.51 -40.54
CA THR A 121 -37.15 -60.50 -41.11
C THR A 121 -37.38 -59.13 -40.47
N GLN A 122 -38.63 -58.72 -40.25
CA GLN A 122 -38.94 -57.48 -39.52
C GLN A 122 -38.46 -57.52 -38.07
N LEU A 123 -38.67 -58.65 -37.36
CA LEU A 123 -38.20 -58.82 -35.98
C LEU A 123 -36.68 -58.71 -35.91
N ALA A 124 -35.95 -59.34 -36.84
CA ALA A 124 -34.50 -59.27 -36.91
C ALA A 124 -33.99 -57.84 -37.17
N LEU A 125 -34.68 -57.08 -38.02
CA LEU A 125 -34.36 -55.67 -38.28
C LEU A 125 -34.58 -54.82 -37.02
N VAL A 126 -35.73 -54.94 -36.36
CA VAL A 126 -36.04 -54.20 -35.12
C VAL A 126 -35.05 -54.55 -34.00
N GLN A 127 -34.67 -55.82 -33.87
CA GLN A 127 -33.67 -56.25 -32.90
C GLN A 127 -32.29 -55.63 -33.20
N GLN A 128 -31.88 -55.58 -34.46
CA GLN A 128 -30.63 -54.96 -34.87
C GLN A 128 -30.64 -53.44 -34.60
N GLU A 129 -31.72 -52.75 -34.95
CA GLU A 129 -31.89 -51.31 -34.66
C GLU A 129 -31.86 -51.04 -33.15
N SER A 130 -32.52 -51.88 -32.35
CA SER A 130 -32.49 -51.77 -30.89
C SER A 130 -31.10 -51.99 -30.31
N GLN A 131 -30.32 -52.92 -30.86
CA GLN A 131 -28.93 -53.15 -30.44
C GLN A 131 -28.04 -51.96 -30.80
N GLN A 132 -28.18 -51.43 -32.02
CA GLN A 132 -27.44 -50.25 -32.46
C GLN A 132 -27.76 -49.02 -31.60
N LEU A 133 -29.05 -48.79 -31.28
CA LEU A 133 -29.47 -47.72 -30.38
C LEU A 133 -28.91 -47.90 -28.97
N ALA A 134 -28.85 -49.13 -28.46
CA ALA A 134 -28.26 -49.42 -27.16
C ALA A 134 -26.75 -49.16 -27.13
N GLU A 135 -26.02 -49.55 -28.17
CA GLU A 135 -24.58 -49.28 -28.32
C GLU A 135 -24.31 -47.76 -28.47
N GLN A 136 -25.13 -47.04 -29.23
CA GLN A 136 -25.06 -45.59 -29.33
C GLN A 136 -25.32 -44.92 -27.97
N LEU A 137 -26.32 -45.39 -27.22
CA LEU A 137 -26.59 -44.88 -25.89
C LEU A 137 -25.41 -45.13 -24.94
N GLN A 138 -24.81 -46.33 -24.96
CA GLN A 138 -23.63 -46.64 -24.14
C GLN A 138 -22.41 -45.77 -24.51
N SER A 139 -22.14 -45.59 -25.81
CA SER A 139 -21.02 -44.75 -26.25
C SER A 139 -21.23 -43.28 -25.87
N THR A 140 -22.45 -42.76 -25.97
CA THR A 140 -22.77 -41.39 -25.54
C THR A 140 -22.72 -41.21 -24.03
N THR A 141 -23.17 -42.20 -23.23
CA THR A 141 -23.00 -42.15 -21.77
C THR A 141 -21.54 -42.17 -21.37
N HIS A 142 -20.70 -43.00 -21.99
CA HIS A 142 -19.27 -43.01 -21.71
C HIS A 142 -18.58 -41.71 -22.12
N ALA A 143 -18.95 -41.14 -23.27
CA ALA A 143 -18.44 -39.85 -23.70
C ALA A 143 -18.84 -38.73 -22.71
N TYR A 144 -20.06 -38.77 -22.19
CA TYR A 144 -20.55 -37.81 -21.20
C TYR A 144 -19.83 -37.97 -19.84
N GLU A 145 -19.68 -39.20 -19.34
CA GLU A 145 -18.92 -39.50 -18.12
C GLU A 145 -17.48 -38.99 -18.23
N HIS A 146 -16.83 -39.24 -19.37
CA HIS A 146 -15.48 -38.76 -19.62
C HIS A 146 -15.42 -37.22 -19.67
N ALA A 147 -16.39 -36.57 -20.31
CA ALA A 147 -16.48 -35.11 -20.32
C ALA A 147 -16.71 -34.53 -18.92
N LEU A 148 -17.48 -35.19 -18.06
CA LEU A 148 -17.70 -34.79 -16.67
C LEU A 148 -16.41 -34.91 -15.86
N LEU A 149 -15.66 -35.99 -16.00
CA LEU A 149 -14.35 -36.15 -15.36
C LEU A 149 -13.34 -35.08 -15.80
N GLN A 150 -13.33 -34.72 -17.09
CA GLN A 150 -12.51 -33.63 -17.60
C GLN A 150 -12.94 -32.28 -17.02
N PHE A 151 -14.25 -32.04 -16.90
CA PHE A 151 -14.79 -30.83 -16.29
C PHE A 151 -14.40 -30.71 -14.81
N ASP A 152 -14.50 -31.80 -14.05
CA ASP A 152 -14.09 -31.84 -12.64
C ASP A 152 -12.59 -31.59 -12.49
N ALA A 153 -11.77 -32.19 -13.36
CA ALA A 153 -10.32 -31.95 -13.38
C ALA A 153 -9.99 -30.48 -13.67
N LEU A 154 -10.62 -29.87 -14.68
CA LEU A 154 -10.46 -28.45 -14.99
C LEU A 154 -10.92 -27.55 -13.85
N THR A 155 -12.00 -27.91 -13.17
CA THR A 155 -12.52 -27.17 -12.02
C THR A 155 -11.53 -27.21 -10.85
N GLN A 156 -10.92 -28.36 -10.59
CA GLN A 156 -9.85 -28.48 -9.59
C GLN A 156 -8.61 -27.67 -9.97
N GLU A 157 -8.19 -27.70 -11.24
CA GLU A 157 -7.08 -26.88 -11.71
C GLU A 157 -7.36 -25.38 -11.57
N LEU A 158 -8.58 -24.93 -11.86
CA LEU A 158 -9.00 -23.55 -11.65
C LEU A 158 -8.97 -23.17 -10.17
N ALA A 159 -9.51 -24.01 -9.29
CA ALA A 159 -9.47 -23.78 -7.85
C ALA A 159 -8.02 -23.65 -7.33
N GLN A 160 -7.10 -24.51 -7.79
CA GLN A 160 -5.68 -24.42 -7.43
C GLN A 160 -5.02 -23.14 -7.97
N LYS A 161 -5.39 -22.68 -9.17
CA LYS A 161 -4.89 -21.42 -9.72
C LYS A 161 -5.42 -20.22 -8.94
N ASP A 162 -6.70 -20.23 -8.57
CA ASP A 162 -7.30 -19.17 -7.74
C ASP A 162 -6.65 -19.09 -6.36
N GLU A 163 -6.38 -20.23 -5.71
CA GLU A 163 -5.66 -20.26 -4.44
C GLU A 163 -4.25 -19.68 -4.57
N LYS A 164 -3.52 -20.02 -5.65
CA LYS A 164 -2.20 -19.44 -5.93
C LYS A 164 -2.26 -17.94 -6.19
N ILE A 165 -3.27 -17.46 -6.92
CA ILE A 165 -3.47 -16.02 -7.17
C ILE A 165 -3.77 -15.31 -5.85
N GLN A 166 -4.63 -15.86 -5.00
CA GLN A 166 -4.94 -15.28 -3.69
C GLN A 166 -3.71 -15.23 -2.79
N ALA A 167 -2.90 -16.29 -2.74
CA ALA A 167 -1.63 -16.31 -2.01
C ALA A 167 -0.65 -15.25 -2.53
N GLN A 168 -0.49 -15.12 -3.85
CA GLN A 168 0.35 -14.09 -4.46
C GLN A 168 -0.16 -12.67 -4.19
N GLN A 169 -1.47 -12.45 -4.21
CA GLN A 169 -2.08 -11.18 -3.86
C GLN A 169 -1.86 -10.83 -2.38
N ALA A 170 -1.95 -11.81 -1.47
CA ALA A 170 -1.67 -11.60 -0.05
C ALA A 170 -0.20 -11.19 0.18
N VAL A 171 0.75 -11.89 -0.45
CA VAL A 171 2.18 -11.54 -0.41
C VAL A 171 2.42 -10.15 -1.00
N SER A 172 1.77 -9.82 -2.12
CA SER A 172 1.92 -8.50 -2.76
C SER A 172 1.39 -7.38 -1.87
N ARG A 173 0.24 -7.58 -1.21
CA ARG A 173 -0.32 -6.62 -0.25
C ARG A 173 0.61 -6.41 0.94
N GLU A 174 1.21 -7.47 1.46
CA GLU A 174 2.16 -7.37 2.56
C GLU A 174 3.43 -6.64 2.13
N LEU A 175 3.95 -6.92 0.94
CA LEU A 175 5.11 -6.21 0.39
C LEU A 175 4.83 -4.71 0.19
N GLU A 176 3.63 -4.34 -0.29
CA GLU A 176 3.26 -2.93 -0.42
C GLU A 176 3.14 -2.24 0.94
N LYS A 177 2.57 -2.90 1.96
CA LYS A 177 2.59 -2.37 3.35
C LYS A 177 4.00 -2.15 3.86
N GLN A 178 4.91 -3.11 3.63
CA GLN A 178 6.31 -2.98 4.02
C GLN A 178 7.00 -1.83 3.29
N LYS A 179 6.74 -1.64 1.98
CA LYS A 179 7.25 -0.48 1.23
C LYS A 179 6.71 0.83 1.76
N GLU A 180 5.43 0.90 2.10
CA GLU A 180 4.83 2.10 2.69
C GLU A 180 5.42 2.42 4.06
N ALA A 181 5.61 1.41 4.92
CA ALA A 181 6.27 1.56 6.21
C ALA A 181 7.71 2.06 6.06
N LEU A 182 8.50 1.47 5.16
CA LEU A 182 9.87 1.91 4.87
C LEU A 182 9.92 3.32 4.28
N ARG A 183 8.96 3.70 3.43
CA ARG A 183 8.85 5.08 2.92
C ARG A 183 8.54 6.07 4.03
N ALA A 184 7.65 5.70 4.96
CA ALA A 184 7.33 6.54 6.12
C ALA A 184 8.53 6.68 7.05
N GLU A 185 9.25 5.60 7.34
CA GLU A 185 10.49 5.60 8.14
C GLU A 185 11.57 6.45 7.48
N LYS A 186 11.81 6.27 6.18
CA LYS A 186 12.77 7.07 5.41
C LYS A 186 12.44 8.57 5.49
N LYS A 187 11.17 8.94 5.29
CA LYS A 187 10.73 10.33 5.40
C LYS A 187 10.91 10.87 6.83
N GLY A 188 10.68 10.04 7.84
CA GLY A 188 10.95 10.37 9.25
C GLY A 188 12.43 10.70 9.47
N LEU A 189 13.33 9.82 9.01
CA LEU A 189 14.78 10.01 9.10
C LEU A 189 15.27 11.23 8.30
N GLU A 190 14.73 11.49 7.11
CA GLU A 190 15.04 12.68 6.32
C GLU A 190 14.65 13.96 7.07
N ASN A 191 13.48 14.01 7.69
CA ASN A 191 13.04 15.15 8.50
C ASN A 191 13.91 15.33 9.76
N GLU A 192 14.32 14.24 10.41
CA GLU A 192 15.23 14.30 11.57
C GLU A 192 16.62 14.81 11.17
N LEU A 193 17.13 14.36 10.02
CA LEU A 193 18.39 14.83 9.47
C LEU A 193 18.32 16.32 9.12
N GLU A 194 17.22 16.78 8.50
CA GLU A 194 17.02 18.19 8.18
C GLU A 194 16.94 19.03 9.46
N ARG A 195 16.20 18.56 10.47
CA ARG A 195 16.10 19.23 11.77
C ARG A 195 17.45 19.33 12.47
N THR A 196 18.23 18.25 12.50
CA THR A 196 19.56 18.26 13.12
C THR A 196 20.53 19.15 12.35
N ALA A 197 20.50 19.13 11.01
CA ALA A 197 21.29 20.02 10.17
C ALA A 197 20.95 21.50 10.42
N GLN A 198 19.66 21.83 10.54
CA GLN A 198 19.21 23.19 10.85
C GLN A 198 19.67 23.62 12.25
N LEU A 199 19.54 22.76 13.26
CA LEU A 199 20.04 23.03 14.62
C LEU A 199 21.55 23.26 14.63
N HIS A 200 22.33 22.45 13.90
CA HIS A 200 23.77 22.64 13.77
C HIS A 200 24.11 23.96 13.09
N LYS A 201 23.37 24.35 12.05
CA LYS A 201 23.53 25.64 11.37
C LYS A 201 23.25 26.81 12.32
N ASP A 202 22.17 26.75 13.07
CA ASP A 202 21.79 27.80 14.03
C ASP A 202 22.83 27.90 15.16
N GLN A 203 23.33 26.77 15.67
CA GLN A 203 24.42 26.73 16.65
C GLN A 203 25.71 27.34 16.12
N LEU A 204 26.08 27.03 14.87
CA LEU A 204 27.26 27.60 14.23
C LEU A 204 27.12 29.11 14.06
N GLN A 205 25.96 29.59 13.57
CA GLN A 205 25.68 31.02 13.44
C GLN A 205 25.76 31.75 14.78
N LEU A 206 25.20 31.16 15.85
CA LEU A 206 25.29 31.74 17.19
C LEU A 206 26.73 31.76 17.71
N SER A 207 27.52 30.72 17.44
CA SER A 207 28.94 30.66 17.79
C SER A 207 29.76 31.71 17.04
N GLU A 208 29.51 31.86 15.74
CA GLU A 208 30.12 32.90 14.90
C GLU A 208 29.75 34.31 15.37
N GLN A 209 28.48 34.56 15.71
CA GLN A 209 28.03 35.84 16.27
C GLN A 209 28.75 36.14 17.59
N ARG A 210 28.82 35.17 18.51
CA ARG A 210 29.55 35.32 19.77
C ARG A 210 31.04 35.60 19.54
N ALA A 211 31.67 34.92 18.59
CA ALA A 211 33.07 35.14 18.24
C ALA A 211 33.28 36.54 17.64
N ALA A 212 32.39 37.00 16.75
CA ALA A 212 32.43 38.33 16.16
C ALA A 212 32.23 39.43 17.21
N ASP A 213 31.31 39.24 18.16
CA ASP A 213 31.11 40.16 19.28
C ASP A 213 32.35 40.22 20.18
N MET A 214 32.92 39.06 20.54
CA MET A 214 34.17 38.99 21.31
C MET A 214 35.32 39.69 20.58
N GLU A 215 35.45 39.48 19.26
CA GLU A 215 36.46 40.16 18.45
C GLU A 215 36.25 41.67 18.46
N LYS A 216 35.00 42.14 18.34
CA LYS A 216 34.65 43.57 18.43
C LYS A 216 35.03 44.15 19.79
N TYR A 217 34.70 43.47 20.89
CA TYR A 217 35.08 43.92 22.24
C TYR A 217 36.60 43.95 22.41
N ALA A 218 37.32 42.91 21.96
CA ALA A 218 38.77 42.86 22.01
C ALA A 218 39.42 44.01 21.21
N ARG A 219 38.89 44.33 20.02
CA ARG A 219 39.36 45.46 19.22
C ARG A 219 39.15 46.80 19.93
N LEU A 220 38.00 47.00 20.57
CA LEU A 220 37.71 48.20 21.35
C LEU A 220 38.63 48.32 22.58
N GLU A 221 38.91 47.21 23.27
CA GLU A 221 39.81 47.21 24.42
C GLU A 221 41.26 47.50 24.01
N ILE A 222 41.73 46.91 22.91
CA ILE A 222 43.05 47.24 22.34
C ILE A 222 43.12 48.74 21.99
N GLU A 223 42.07 49.30 21.38
CA GLU A 223 42.03 50.72 21.04
C GLU A 223 42.02 51.61 22.29
N ARG A 224 41.28 51.22 23.33
CA ARG A 224 41.29 51.90 24.63
C ARG A 224 42.69 51.89 25.25
N VAL A 225 43.33 50.73 25.32
CA VAL A 225 44.70 50.57 25.85
C VAL A 225 45.70 51.36 25.00
N ARG A 226 45.54 51.41 23.67
CA ARG A 226 46.36 52.25 22.78
C ARG A 226 46.19 53.74 23.07
N GLN A 227 44.96 54.20 23.25
CA GLN A 227 44.68 55.60 23.58
C GLN A 227 45.22 55.98 24.96
N GLU A 228 45.05 55.11 25.97
CA GLU A 228 45.62 55.30 27.31
C GLU A 228 47.15 55.29 27.26
N SER A 229 47.76 54.34 26.54
CA SER A 229 49.21 54.30 26.30
C SER A 229 49.73 55.55 25.58
N GLN A 230 49.02 56.04 24.56
CA GLN A 230 49.38 57.27 23.86
C GLN A 230 49.26 58.50 24.76
N LYS A 231 48.24 58.57 25.64
CA LYS A 231 48.11 59.63 26.64
C LYS A 231 49.26 59.58 27.65
N ASN A 232 49.57 58.41 28.20
CA ASN A 232 50.68 58.21 29.13
C ASN A 232 52.01 58.59 28.49
N LEU A 233 52.24 58.19 27.24
CA LEU A 233 53.45 58.57 26.49
C LEU A 233 53.56 60.09 26.34
N ARG A 234 52.47 60.79 26.00
CA ARG A 234 52.45 62.26 25.92
C ARG A 234 52.72 62.91 27.28
N GLN A 235 52.14 62.38 28.37
CA GLN A 235 52.40 62.87 29.72
C GLN A 235 53.86 62.69 30.12
N GLU A 236 54.45 61.53 29.86
CA GLU A 236 55.87 61.27 30.13
C GLU A 236 56.78 62.13 29.25
N GLN A 237 56.45 62.36 27.98
CA GLN A 237 57.15 63.32 27.12
C GLN A 237 57.08 64.74 27.70
N HIS A 238 55.92 65.19 28.19
CA HIS A 238 55.80 66.49 28.85
C HIS A 238 56.60 66.57 30.14
N ARG A 239 56.63 65.52 30.97
CA ARG A 239 57.46 65.47 32.18
C ARG A 239 58.94 65.51 31.85
N LEU A 240 59.39 64.76 30.85
CA LEU A 240 60.77 64.81 30.35
C LEU A 240 61.11 66.20 29.81
N GLN A 241 60.23 66.84 29.04
CA GLN A 241 60.42 68.23 28.58
C GLN A 241 60.56 69.19 29.76
N GLN A 242 59.70 69.09 30.78
CA GLN A 242 59.80 69.89 32.00
C GLN A 242 61.13 69.66 32.71
N GLN A 243 61.54 68.40 32.90
CA GLN A 243 62.84 68.08 33.49
C GLN A 243 64.01 68.64 32.66
N HIS A 244 63.95 68.56 31.32
CA HIS A 244 64.95 69.17 30.44
C HIS A 244 65.01 70.68 30.62
N THR A 245 63.87 71.38 30.67
CA THR A 245 63.86 72.83 30.90
C THR A 245 64.40 73.21 32.28
N LEU A 246 64.11 72.42 33.31
CA LEU A 246 64.68 72.62 34.64
C LEU A 246 66.20 72.38 34.65
N HIS A 247 66.67 71.32 34.00
CA HIS A 247 68.10 71.05 33.85
C HIS A 247 68.80 72.17 33.07
N GLN A 248 68.20 72.68 32.00
CA GLN A 248 68.74 73.84 31.27
C GLN A 248 68.81 75.08 32.15
N ARG A 249 67.75 75.41 32.90
CA ARG A 249 67.78 76.52 33.87
C ARG A 249 68.87 76.35 34.92
N LEU A 250 69.01 75.14 35.47
CA LEU A 250 70.04 74.85 36.46
C LEU A 250 71.45 74.92 35.84
N GLN A 251 71.63 74.51 34.58
CA GLN A 251 72.87 74.69 33.83
C GLN A 251 73.18 76.16 33.59
N ASP A 252 72.19 76.97 33.23
CA ASP A 252 72.34 78.43 33.05
C ASP A 252 72.68 79.11 34.38
N GLU A 253 72.01 78.74 35.48
CA GLU A 253 72.32 79.20 36.84
C GLU A 253 73.72 78.78 37.27
N TYR A 254 74.13 77.54 37.01
CA TYR A 254 75.48 77.06 37.29
C TYR A 254 76.52 77.81 36.45
N ALA A 255 76.25 78.10 35.17
CA ALA A 255 77.12 78.89 34.31
C ALA A 255 77.21 80.36 34.79
N ALA A 256 76.11 80.95 35.25
CA ALA A 256 76.08 82.27 35.88
C ALA A 256 76.88 82.27 37.20
N LEU A 257 76.71 81.26 38.05
CA LEU A 257 77.47 81.11 39.28
C LEU A 257 78.97 80.87 39.00
N GLN A 258 79.31 80.10 37.97
CA GLN A 258 80.67 79.89 37.54
C GLN A 258 81.31 81.19 37.02
N SER A 259 80.59 81.97 36.21
CA SER A 259 81.10 83.26 35.72
C SER A 259 81.30 84.28 36.86
N THR A 260 80.37 84.32 37.83
CA THR A 260 80.54 85.16 39.04
C THR A 260 81.69 84.67 39.91
N TYR A 261 81.85 83.36 40.13
CA TYR A 261 83.00 82.79 40.83
C TYR A 261 84.32 83.16 40.14
N LEU A 262 84.42 82.98 38.82
CA LEU A 262 85.59 83.39 38.05
C LEU A 262 85.85 84.89 38.17
N SER A 263 84.81 85.74 38.16
CA SER A 263 84.97 87.18 38.37
C SER A 263 85.51 87.54 39.76
N VAL A 264 85.06 86.84 40.81
CA VAL A 264 85.55 87.01 42.18
C VAL A 264 86.97 86.48 42.30
N GLN A 265 87.29 85.35 41.68
CA GLN A 265 88.65 84.81 41.62
C GLN A 265 89.61 85.78 40.91
N HIS A 266 89.20 86.38 39.79
CA HIS A 266 89.98 87.42 39.12
C HIS A 266 90.19 88.65 40.01
N LYS A 267 89.16 89.10 40.74
CA LYS A 267 89.30 90.20 41.74
C LYS A 267 90.28 89.84 42.84
N TYR A 268 90.18 88.64 43.42
CA TYR A 268 91.08 88.17 44.46
C TYR A 268 92.54 88.03 43.97
N GLN A 269 92.74 87.54 42.74
CA GLN A 269 94.06 87.49 42.11
C GLN A 269 94.62 88.90 41.87
N PHE A 270 93.80 89.85 41.43
CA PHE A 270 94.20 91.24 41.25
C PHE A 270 94.59 91.90 42.58
N GLU A 271 93.79 91.72 43.63
CA GLU A 271 94.12 92.23 44.97
C GLU A 271 95.41 91.59 45.53
N ASN A 272 95.62 90.29 45.33
CA ASN A 272 96.88 89.65 45.72
C ASN A 272 98.06 90.14 44.90
N ALA A 273 97.90 90.36 43.60
CA ALA A 273 98.95 90.95 42.77
C ALA A 273 99.33 92.33 43.30
N GLN A 274 98.34 93.18 43.62
CA GLN A 274 98.57 94.47 44.29
C GLN A 274 99.30 94.30 45.62
N ARG A 275 98.87 93.40 46.50
CA ARG A 275 99.57 93.12 47.77
C ARG A 275 101.01 92.66 47.56
N THR A 276 101.30 91.88 46.52
CA THR A 276 102.68 91.47 46.21
C THR A 276 103.53 92.61 45.66
N GLU A 277 102.95 93.52 44.87
CA GLU A 277 103.63 94.76 44.45
C GLU A 277 103.90 95.67 45.64
N ASP A 278 102.95 95.82 46.56
CA ASP A 278 103.12 96.60 47.78
C ASP A 278 104.17 95.96 48.71
N LEU A 279 104.20 94.63 48.84
CA LEU A 279 105.26 93.93 49.56
C LEU A 279 106.64 94.14 48.90
N LYS A 280 106.73 94.15 47.57
CA LYS A 280 107.98 94.50 46.86
C LYS A 280 108.39 95.95 47.12
N ARG A 281 107.45 96.89 47.21
CA ARG A 281 107.74 98.29 47.58
C ARG A 281 108.26 98.38 49.01
N ILE A 282 107.66 97.64 49.95
CA ILE A 282 108.11 97.59 51.35
C ILE A 282 109.52 97.00 51.44
N THR A 283 109.81 95.88 50.76
CA THR A 283 111.17 95.29 50.78
C THR A 283 112.21 96.20 50.12
N GLN A 284 111.86 96.93 49.06
CA GLN A 284 112.73 97.97 48.49
C GLN A 284 112.98 99.12 49.48
N LEU A 285 111.98 99.53 50.25
CA LEU A 285 112.15 100.53 51.30
C LEU A 285 112.99 100.00 52.47
N GLU A 286 112.85 98.72 52.83
CA GLU A 286 113.67 98.04 53.83
C GLU A 286 115.13 97.91 53.38
N GLN A 287 115.39 97.57 52.11
CA GLN A 287 116.73 97.54 51.54
C GLN A 287 117.38 98.94 51.56
N LYS A 288 116.64 99.99 51.15
CA LYS A 288 117.13 101.38 51.27
C LYS A 288 117.41 101.77 52.73
N ASN A 289 116.57 101.33 53.67
CA ASN A 289 116.82 101.53 55.10
C ASN A 289 118.07 100.77 55.57
N HIS A 290 118.29 99.55 55.09
CA HIS A 290 119.47 98.76 55.41
C HIS A 290 120.75 99.40 54.87
N ASP A 291 120.74 99.90 53.63
CA ASP A 291 121.86 100.63 53.02
C ASP A 291 122.18 101.91 53.81
N LEU A 292 121.15 102.66 54.24
CA LEU A 292 121.32 103.81 55.14
C LEU A 292 121.94 103.41 56.50
N HIS A 293 121.53 102.28 57.08
CA HIS A 293 122.12 101.75 58.31
C HIS A 293 123.57 101.29 58.13
N GLN A 294 123.91 100.69 56.98
CA GLN A 294 125.29 100.32 56.67
C GLN A 294 126.19 101.56 56.48
N LEU A 295 125.66 102.63 55.89
CA LEU A 295 126.34 103.93 55.76
C LEU A 295 126.60 104.58 57.13
N LEU A 296 125.62 104.51 58.04
CA LEU A 296 125.79 104.94 59.44
C LEU A 296 126.83 104.10 60.18
N GLN A 297 126.84 102.78 60.02
CA GLN A 297 127.84 101.90 60.63
C GLN A 297 129.25 102.11 60.06
N HIS A 298 129.40 102.48 58.79
CA HIS A 298 130.67 102.88 58.21
C HIS A 298 131.20 104.16 58.88
N LEU A 299 130.35 105.19 59.01
CA LEU A 299 130.70 106.46 59.66
C LEU A 299 131.05 106.28 61.15
N GLU A 300 130.36 105.38 61.86
CA GLU A 300 130.69 105.04 63.26
C GLU A 300 132.04 104.29 63.40
N ARG A 301 132.43 103.48 62.41
CA ARG A 301 133.74 102.78 62.43
C ARG A 301 134.91 103.72 62.13
N GLU A 302 134.69 104.78 61.36
CA GLU A 302 135.70 105.83 61.17
C GLU A 302 135.90 106.66 62.45
N LEU A 303 134.83 106.95 63.20
CA LEU A 303 134.89 107.65 64.49
C LEU A 303 135.59 106.83 65.59
N ARG A 304 135.46 105.49 65.60
CA ARG A 304 136.17 104.62 66.57
C ARG A 304 137.67 104.47 66.32
N ARG A 305 138.14 104.65 65.07
CA ARG A 305 139.59 104.63 64.77
C ARG A 305 140.33 105.87 65.27
N ALA A 306 139.63 106.96 65.59
CA ALA A 306 140.22 108.18 66.13
C ALA A 306 140.31 108.23 67.67
N HIS A 307 139.78 107.23 68.41
CA HIS A 307 139.65 107.27 69.88
C HIS A 307 140.48 106.24 70.67
N GLN A 308 141.38 105.47 70.05
CA GLN A 308 142.21 104.46 70.73
C GLN A 308 143.73 104.74 70.72
N SER A 309 144.15 105.97 70.44
CA SER A 309 145.52 106.45 70.66
C SER A 309 145.58 107.46 71.81
N GLY A 310 145.87 106.98 73.03
CA GLY A 310 146.60 107.78 74.04
C GLY A 310 146.16 107.72 75.51
N GLU A 311 146.78 106.83 76.30
CA GLU A 311 147.26 107.14 77.66
C GLU A 311 148.47 106.26 78.06
N ARG A 312 149.68 106.87 78.05
CA ARG A 312 150.93 106.63 78.82
C ARG A 312 152.06 107.39 78.08
N ARG A 313 152.78 108.38 78.60
CA ARG A 313 153.04 108.88 79.98
C ARG A 313 153.37 110.38 79.94
N THR A 314 153.20 111.06 81.10
CA THR A 314 153.95 112.25 81.59
C THR A 314 154.04 113.47 80.64
N ALA A 315 153.29 114.56 80.88
CA ALA A 315 153.64 115.73 81.73
C ALA A 315 154.76 116.63 81.17
N PRO A 316 154.84 117.95 81.44
CA PRO A 316 153.85 118.97 81.80
C PRO A 316 153.97 120.22 80.85
N SER A 317 153.47 121.39 81.29
CA SER A 317 153.81 122.76 80.82
C SER A 317 152.83 123.40 79.82
N ARG A 318 151.83 124.15 80.29
CA ARG A 318 151.81 125.61 80.58
C ARG A 318 152.12 126.50 79.37
N LEU A 319 151.06 127.03 78.75
CA LEU A 319 150.90 128.39 78.17
C LEU A 319 149.58 128.45 77.36
N ALA A 320 148.65 129.37 77.69
CA ALA A 320 147.73 130.04 76.74
C ALA A 320 146.68 130.86 77.52
N ARG A 321 146.73 132.17 77.34
CA ARG A 321 145.94 133.21 78.04
C ARG A 321 144.78 133.72 77.18
N GLN A 322 143.71 134.11 77.88
CA GLN A 322 142.76 135.19 77.57
C GLN A 322 141.95 135.18 76.26
N ARG A 323 140.62 135.11 76.43
CA ARG A 323 139.57 136.04 75.93
C ARG A 323 138.21 135.30 76.09
N LYS A 324 137.26 135.85 76.86
CA LYS A 324 136.01 135.16 77.25
C LYS A 324 134.83 136.12 77.16
N ALA A 325 133.91 135.86 76.23
CA ALA A 325 132.66 136.60 75.98
C ALA A 325 131.83 135.77 74.96
N THR A 326 130.52 135.51 75.10
CA THR A 326 129.30 136.35 74.92
C THR A 326 128.60 136.13 73.57
N ARG A 327 127.26 136.03 73.63
CA ARG A 327 126.21 136.63 72.78
C ARG A 327 126.24 136.55 71.24
N SER A 328 125.01 136.35 70.74
CA SER A 328 124.29 137.02 69.64
C SER A 328 124.66 136.76 68.18
N HIS A 329 123.57 136.56 67.43
CA HIS A 329 123.34 136.59 65.98
C HIS A 329 123.83 135.42 65.15
#